data_AF-A0A0T5VVR9-F1
#
_entry.id   AF-A0A0T5VVR9-F1
#
_cell.length_a   1.000
_cell.length_b   1.000
_cell.length_c   1.000
_cell.angle_alpha   90.00
_cell.angle_beta   90.00
_cell.angle_gamma   90.00
#
_symmetry.space_group_name_H-M   'P 1'
#
loop_
_entity.id
_entity.type
_entity.pdbx_description
1 polymer ?
#
loop_
_entity_poly.entity_id
_entity_poly.type
_entity_poly.pdbx_seq_one_letter_code
_entity_poly.pdbx_strand_id
1 'polypeptide(L)'
;MTCIGQKKMSDKHITYQQERMVFKQWDADKFTPKSGFLGLNPDYWITWALHPNYPKTDLRPLGPVGPQTQRLIFAAAMQNSDNIYKLHTDTLRNTAISEAVNYSGALSAADPLWQIYYRKEFEGLLNSSDAELLSGLSPAEQKYIVSTGLYDWYKEESNSLLERLQLARNTNVDRGSRIIAYHRMLSEYRKLRAGWEMKKSKAKTYLNIKSTAEKIRNSHTRSPVTSKSDIQIANDILKKSKL
;
A
#
# COMPACT_ATOMS: atom_id res chain seq x y z
N MET A 1 69.76 39.66 15.50
CA MET A 1 69.99 39.67 14.04
C MET A 1 68.65 39.77 13.34
N THR A 2 68.28 40.98 12.93
CA THR A 2 67.06 41.25 12.17
C THR A 2 67.44 41.35 10.69
N CYS A 3 67.11 40.33 9.91
CA CYS A 3 67.26 40.37 8.45
C CYS A 3 66.24 41.35 7.89
N ILE A 4 66.67 42.59 7.65
CA ILE A 4 65.90 43.58 6.88
C ILE A 4 66.14 43.27 5.40
N GLY A 5 65.05 43.13 4.62
CA GLY A 5 65.09 43.54 3.22
C GLY A 5 64.63 42.56 2.14
N GLN A 6 63.52 41.82 2.31
CA GLN A 6 62.75 41.45 1.11
C GLN A 6 62.02 42.69 0.60
N LYS A 7 62.62 43.39 -0.37
CA LYS A 7 61.92 44.45 -1.11
C LYS A 7 60.90 43.78 -2.02
N LYS A 8 59.60 43.96 -1.74
CA LYS A 8 58.54 43.53 -2.65
C LYS A 8 58.70 44.29 -3.97
N MET A 9 59.31 43.64 -4.97
CA MET A 9 59.37 44.17 -6.33
C MET A 9 57.97 44.04 -6.92
N SER A 10 57.26 45.17 -6.97
CA SER A 10 55.96 45.26 -7.62
C SER A 10 56.19 45.80 -9.04
N ASP A 11 56.21 44.89 -10.00
CA ASP A 11 56.20 45.28 -11.40
C ASP A 11 54.75 45.63 -11.80
N LYS A 12 54.56 46.88 -12.24
CA LYS A 12 53.27 47.37 -12.71
C LYS A 12 52.78 46.58 -13.94
N HIS A 13 53.69 46.14 -14.81
CA HIS A 13 53.37 45.37 -16.01
C HIS A 13 52.76 44.01 -15.67
N ILE A 14 53.42 43.25 -14.78
CA ILE A 14 52.93 41.95 -14.29
C ILE A 14 51.64 42.12 -13.49
N THR A 15 51.58 43.14 -12.62
CA THR A 15 50.39 43.42 -11.82
C THR A 15 49.18 43.70 -12.71
N TYR A 16 49.33 44.53 -13.75
CA TYR A 16 48.24 44.79 -14.70
C TYR A 16 47.84 43.55 -15.49
N GLN A 17 48.77 42.66 -15.85
CA GLN A 17 48.43 41.39 -16.50
C GLN A 17 47.63 40.45 -15.58
N GLN A 18 48.03 40.30 -14.32
CA GLN A 18 47.31 39.46 -13.35
C GLN A 18 45.92 40.01 -13.01
N GLU A 19 45.80 41.32 -12.81
CA GLU A 19 44.52 41.98 -12.53
C GLU A 19 43.50 41.82 -13.68
N ARG A 20 44.00 41.69 -14.92
CA ARG A 20 43.19 41.44 -16.11
C ARG A 20 42.66 40.01 -16.18
N MET A 21 43.35 39.03 -15.60
CA MET A 21 42.90 37.63 -15.62
C MET A 21 41.70 37.37 -14.73
N VAL A 22 41.49 38.17 -13.68
CA VAL A 22 40.59 37.79 -12.57
C VAL A 22 39.29 38.57 -12.54
N PHE A 23 39.24 39.90 -12.78
CA PHE A 23 37.94 40.61 -12.75
C PHE A 23 37.90 42.06 -13.29
N LYS A 24 39.03 42.76 -13.48
CA LYS A 24 38.99 44.20 -13.83
C LYS A 24 38.50 44.42 -15.28
N GLN A 25 37.81 45.54 -15.51
CA GLN A 25 37.38 45.98 -16.85
C GLN A 25 38.58 46.04 -17.81
N TRP A 26 38.34 45.72 -19.09
CA TRP A 26 39.36 45.77 -20.13
C TRP A 26 39.77 47.22 -20.37
N ASP A 27 40.84 47.63 -19.70
CA ASP A 27 41.32 49.01 -19.72
C ASP A 27 42.50 49.12 -20.70
N ALA A 28 42.22 49.76 -21.84
CA ALA A 28 43.18 50.03 -22.91
C ALA A 28 44.36 50.92 -22.44
N ASP A 29 44.14 51.75 -21.41
CA ASP A 29 45.16 52.68 -20.94
C ASP A 29 46.20 52.02 -20.04
N LYS A 30 45.89 50.82 -19.53
CA LYS A 30 46.79 49.98 -18.74
C LYS A 30 47.68 49.07 -19.61
N PHE A 31 47.61 49.16 -20.95
CA PHE A 31 48.52 48.42 -21.84
C PHE A 31 49.90 49.02 -21.77
N THR A 32 50.79 48.30 -21.10
CA THR A 32 52.18 48.67 -20.94
C THR A 32 53.04 47.48 -21.36
N PRO A 33 54.17 47.69 -22.05
CA PRO A 33 54.75 48.97 -22.50
C PRO A 33 53.87 49.70 -23.54
N LYS A 34 53.96 51.04 -23.58
CA LYS A 34 53.32 51.92 -24.57
C LYS A 34 54.31 52.27 -25.68
N SER A 35 53.82 52.65 -26.86
CA SER A 35 54.66 52.92 -28.04
C SER A 35 55.72 54.02 -27.82
N GLY A 36 55.47 54.94 -26.88
CA GLY A 36 56.40 56.03 -26.57
C GLY A 36 56.41 57.12 -27.65
N PHE A 37 57.27 58.13 -27.50
CA PHE A 37 57.42 59.21 -28.48
C PHE A 37 57.84 58.63 -29.84
N LEU A 38 57.09 58.96 -30.89
CA LEU A 38 57.28 58.44 -32.27
C LEU A 38 57.27 56.90 -32.39
N GLY A 39 56.76 56.17 -31.40
CA GLY A 39 56.74 54.70 -31.44
C GLY A 39 58.10 54.06 -31.16
N LEU A 40 59.07 54.78 -30.59
CA LEU A 40 60.46 54.31 -30.45
C LEU A 40 60.74 53.45 -29.21
N ASN A 41 59.72 52.98 -28.48
CA ASN A 41 59.95 52.14 -27.30
C ASN A 41 60.31 50.68 -27.70
N PRO A 42 61.54 50.19 -27.46
CA PRO A 42 61.93 48.84 -27.85
C PRO A 42 61.11 47.76 -27.13
N ASP A 43 60.74 47.97 -25.87
CA ASP A 43 59.94 47.02 -25.10
C ASP A 43 58.53 46.87 -25.69
N TYR A 44 57.98 47.96 -26.26
CA TYR A 44 56.70 47.93 -26.99
C TYR A 44 56.78 47.02 -28.21
N TRP A 45 57.83 47.15 -29.01
CA TRP A 45 58.01 46.32 -30.20
C TRP A 45 58.20 44.85 -29.85
N ILE A 46 59.07 44.54 -28.88
CA ILE A 46 59.33 43.14 -28.51
C ILE A 46 58.04 42.50 -27.94
N THR A 47 57.29 43.23 -27.12
CA THR A 47 56.07 42.70 -26.48
C THR A 47 54.91 42.55 -27.46
N TRP A 48 54.64 43.58 -28.27
CA TRP A 48 53.44 43.62 -29.10
C TRP A 48 53.65 43.18 -30.55
N ALA A 49 54.88 43.19 -31.10
CA ALA A 49 55.13 42.65 -32.44
C ALA A 49 54.93 41.13 -32.48
N LEU A 50 55.20 40.41 -31.38
CA LEU A 50 54.92 38.99 -31.24
C LEU A 50 53.41 38.69 -31.05
N HIS A 51 52.67 39.67 -30.50
CA HIS A 51 51.25 39.54 -30.19
C HIS A 51 50.44 40.76 -30.67
N PRO A 52 50.39 41.01 -31.99
CA PRO A 52 49.84 42.25 -32.56
C PRO A 52 48.33 42.42 -32.32
N ASN A 53 47.62 41.31 -32.11
CA ASN A 53 46.17 41.30 -31.89
C ASN A 53 45.79 41.43 -30.41
N TYR A 54 46.74 41.23 -29.49
CA TYR A 54 46.46 41.14 -28.05
C TYR A 54 45.87 42.43 -27.45
N PRO A 55 46.28 43.65 -27.85
CA PRO A 55 45.63 44.88 -27.38
C PRO A 55 44.21 45.09 -27.91
N LYS A 56 43.87 44.43 -29.02
CA LYS A 56 42.61 44.62 -29.76
C LYS A 56 41.56 43.59 -29.42
N THR A 57 41.94 42.44 -28.85
CA THR A 57 41.05 41.34 -28.51
C THR A 57 40.95 41.14 -27.01
N ASP A 58 39.75 41.19 -26.45
CA ASP A 58 39.51 40.85 -25.05
C ASP A 58 39.64 39.33 -24.84
N LEU A 59 40.75 38.90 -24.23
CA LEU A 59 41.06 37.48 -23.97
C LEU A 59 40.76 37.06 -22.53
N ARG A 60 40.02 37.86 -21.76
CA ARG A 60 39.75 37.57 -20.35
C ARG A 60 38.95 36.27 -20.21
N PRO A 61 39.43 35.28 -19.44
CA PRO A 61 38.71 34.02 -19.26
C PRO A 61 37.29 34.21 -18.71
N LEU A 62 37.14 35.18 -17.79
CA LEU A 62 35.87 35.56 -17.15
C LEU A 62 35.24 36.82 -17.77
N GLY A 63 35.67 37.24 -18.97
CA GLY A 63 35.00 38.32 -19.70
C GLY A 63 33.58 37.93 -20.11
N PRO A 64 32.73 38.88 -20.57
CA PRO A 64 31.35 38.60 -20.97
C PRO A 64 31.23 37.50 -22.05
N VAL A 65 32.20 37.43 -22.96
CA VAL A 65 32.32 36.39 -24.01
C VAL A 65 33.50 35.45 -23.78
N GLY A 66 34.10 35.48 -22.59
CA GLY A 66 35.27 34.68 -22.24
C GLY A 66 34.96 33.18 -22.14
N PRO A 67 35.94 32.30 -22.39
CA PRO A 67 35.73 30.86 -22.40
C PRO A 67 35.28 30.27 -21.06
N GLN A 68 35.67 30.85 -19.91
CA GLN A 68 35.22 30.36 -18.60
C GLN A 68 33.78 30.81 -18.30
N THR A 69 33.39 32.03 -18.69
CA THR A 69 31.99 32.48 -18.59
C THR A 69 31.07 31.59 -19.43
N GLN A 70 31.48 31.25 -20.65
CA GLN A 70 30.73 30.31 -21.50
C GLN A 70 30.60 28.94 -20.82
N ARG A 71 31.69 28.39 -20.25
CA ARG A 71 31.65 27.12 -19.51
C ARG A 71 30.74 27.17 -18.29
N LEU A 72 30.75 28.26 -17.53
CA LEU A 72 29.84 28.43 -16.38
C LEU A 72 28.38 28.48 -16.83
N ILE A 73 28.08 29.18 -17.93
CA ILE A 73 26.74 29.19 -18.52
C ILE A 73 26.32 27.78 -18.95
N PHE A 74 27.18 27.06 -19.67
CA PHE A 74 26.89 25.68 -20.08
C PHE A 74 26.73 24.75 -18.88
N ALA A 75 27.56 24.87 -17.85
CA ALA A 75 27.44 24.09 -16.62
C ALA A 75 26.14 24.41 -15.88
N ALA A 76 25.73 25.68 -15.80
CA ALA A 76 24.45 26.07 -15.19
C ALA A 76 23.24 25.57 -16.00
N ALA A 77 23.32 25.61 -17.34
CA ALA A 77 22.30 25.04 -18.21
C ALA A 77 22.20 23.52 -18.04
N MET A 78 23.35 22.83 -18.00
CA MET A 78 23.42 21.39 -17.77
C MET A 78 22.89 21.02 -16.37
N GLN A 79 23.25 21.79 -15.34
CA GLN A 79 22.71 21.62 -13.98
C GLN A 79 21.19 21.77 -13.94
N ASN A 80 20.62 22.69 -14.73
CA ASN A 80 19.16 22.84 -14.83
C ASN A 80 18.54 21.57 -15.45
N SER A 81 19.10 21.08 -16.56
CA SER A 81 18.67 19.82 -17.16
C SER A 81 18.77 18.64 -16.19
N ASP A 82 19.88 18.51 -15.46
CA ASP A 82 20.09 17.46 -14.45
C ASP A 82 19.05 17.52 -13.34
N ASN A 83 18.69 18.73 -12.87
CA ASN A 83 17.65 18.91 -11.86
C ASN A 83 16.26 18.48 -12.37
N ILE A 84 15.95 18.76 -13.64
CA ILE A 84 14.69 18.32 -14.27
C ILE A 84 14.66 16.79 -14.35
N TYR A 85 15.74 16.16 -14.83
CA TYR A 85 15.83 14.69 -14.89
C TYR A 85 15.72 14.04 -13.50
N LYS A 86 16.35 14.66 -12.49
CA LYS A 86 16.24 14.23 -11.11
C LYS A 86 14.79 14.28 -10.62
N LEU A 87 14.08 15.38 -10.86
CA LEU A 87 12.67 15.52 -10.50
C LEU A 87 11.80 14.44 -11.17
N HIS A 88 12.00 14.20 -12.47
CA HIS A 88 11.29 13.13 -13.18
C HIS A 88 11.57 11.75 -12.60
N THR A 89 12.83 11.47 -12.28
CA THR A 89 13.25 10.18 -11.69
C THR A 89 12.65 10.00 -10.29
N ASP A 90 12.68 11.04 -9.46
CA ASP A 90 12.09 11.03 -8.13
C ASP A 90 10.56 10.82 -8.21
N THR A 91 9.91 11.47 -9.18
CA THR A 91 8.47 11.30 -9.42
C THR A 91 8.16 9.86 -9.84
N LEU A 92 8.88 9.32 -10.83
CA LEU A 92 8.70 7.95 -11.31
C LEU A 92 8.96 6.92 -10.20
N ARG A 93 9.97 7.15 -9.36
CA ARG A 93 10.26 6.29 -8.22
C ARG A 93 9.11 6.30 -7.22
N ASN A 94 8.61 7.48 -6.87
CA ASN A 94 7.52 7.62 -5.91
C ASN A 94 6.22 7.01 -6.44
N THR A 95 5.90 7.19 -7.72
CA THR A 95 4.75 6.54 -8.35
C THR A 95 4.91 5.03 -8.39
N ALA A 96 6.07 4.51 -8.78
CA ALA A 96 6.34 3.08 -8.82
C ALA A 96 6.26 2.42 -7.43
N ILE A 97 6.78 3.08 -6.38
CA ILE A 97 6.64 2.60 -4.99
C ILE A 97 5.17 2.59 -4.56
N SER A 98 4.43 3.67 -4.86
CA SER A 98 3.01 3.76 -4.53
C SER A 98 2.19 2.68 -5.24
N GLU A 99 2.43 2.46 -6.53
CA GLU A 99 1.80 1.40 -7.30
C GLU A 99 2.18 0.02 -6.77
N ALA A 100 3.47 -0.25 -6.53
CA ALA A 100 3.91 -1.52 -5.96
C ALA A 100 3.21 -1.83 -4.62
N VAL A 101 3.03 -0.83 -3.77
CA VAL A 101 2.27 -0.96 -2.51
C VAL A 101 0.80 -1.29 -2.76
N ASN A 102 0.16 -0.62 -3.72
CA ASN A 102 -1.25 -0.84 -4.08
C ASN A 102 -1.51 -2.24 -4.66
N TYR A 103 -0.54 -2.81 -5.40
CA TYR A 103 -0.64 -4.16 -5.96
C TYR A 103 -0.19 -5.25 -4.98
N SER A 104 0.63 -4.93 -3.98
CA SER A 104 1.22 -5.92 -3.08
C SER A 104 0.16 -6.65 -2.23
N GLY A 105 0.12 -7.98 -2.36
CA GLY A 105 -0.68 -8.85 -1.51
C GLY A 105 -0.14 -8.90 -0.07
N ALA A 106 1.18 -8.78 0.11
CA ALA A 106 1.81 -8.83 1.43
C ALA A 106 1.32 -7.70 2.37
N LEU A 107 0.94 -6.55 1.81
CA LEU A 107 0.42 -5.41 2.57
C LEU A 107 -1.11 -5.46 2.76
N SER A 108 -1.80 -6.50 2.25
CA SER A 108 -3.25 -6.67 2.39
C SER A 108 -3.72 -6.69 3.85
N ALA A 109 -2.89 -7.23 4.75
CA ALA A 109 -3.20 -7.26 6.17
C ALA A 109 -3.25 -5.87 6.80
N ALA A 110 -2.50 -4.90 6.25
CA ALA A 110 -2.50 -3.53 6.73
C ALA A 110 -3.54 -2.64 6.02
N ASP A 111 -4.37 -3.20 5.10
CA ASP A 111 -5.40 -2.41 4.43
C ASP A 111 -6.42 -1.90 5.48
N PRO A 112 -6.63 -0.57 5.58
CA PRO A 112 -7.57 0.00 6.54
C PRO A 112 -8.98 -0.56 6.41
N LEU A 113 -9.46 -0.79 5.18
CA LEU A 113 -10.82 -1.30 4.96
C LEU A 113 -10.94 -2.77 5.40
N TRP A 114 -9.87 -3.55 5.24
CA TRP A 114 -9.81 -4.90 5.76
C TRP A 114 -9.91 -4.90 7.28
N GLN A 115 -9.12 -4.06 7.96
CA GLN A 115 -9.08 -4.01 9.42
C GLN A 115 -10.39 -3.52 10.04
N ILE A 116 -11.01 -2.50 9.45
CA ILE A 116 -12.20 -1.86 10.02
C ILE A 116 -13.47 -2.66 9.74
N TYR A 117 -13.58 -3.28 8.56
CA TYR A 117 -14.82 -3.90 8.10
C TYR A 117 -14.68 -5.41 7.89
N TYR A 118 -13.93 -5.82 6.87
CA TYR A 118 -13.96 -7.21 6.40
C TYR A 118 -13.45 -8.22 7.43
N ARG A 119 -12.42 -7.88 8.20
CA ARG A 119 -11.88 -8.74 9.24
C ARG A 119 -12.95 -9.16 10.26
N LYS A 120 -13.79 -8.21 10.67
CA LYS A 120 -14.89 -8.45 11.61
C LYS A 120 -16.01 -9.26 10.96
N GLU A 121 -16.37 -8.93 9.73
CA GLU A 121 -17.42 -9.66 8.99
C GLU A 121 -17.06 -11.13 8.73
N PHE A 122 -15.76 -11.42 8.53
CA PHE A 122 -15.24 -12.78 8.38
C PHE A 122 -14.79 -13.43 9.68
N GLU A 123 -15.02 -12.83 10.85
CA GLU A 123 -14.51 -13.36 12.13
C GLU A 123 -14.95 -14.80 12.39
N GLY A 124 -16.22 -15.11 12.16
CA GLY A 124 -16.75 -16.47 12.31
C GLY A 124 -16.27 -17.48 11.27
N LEU A 125 -15.58 -17.02 10.21
CA LEU A 125 -14.90 -17.88 9.24
C LEU A 125 -13.41 -18.03 9.60
N LEU A 126 -12.75 -16.94 10.01
CA LEU A 126 -11.32 -16.92 10.31
C LEU A 126 -11.00 -17.64 11.63
N ASN A 127 -11.91 -17.57 12.60
CA ASN A 127 -11.73 -18.15 13.92
C ASN A 127 -12.68 -19.34 14.16
N SER A 128 -13.22 -19.96 13.12
CA SER A 128 -14.20 -21.04 13.27
C SER A 128 -13.61 -22.22 14.05
N SER A 129 -14.14 -22.48 15.25
CA SER A 129 -13.84 -23.69 15.99
C SER A 129 -14.94 -24.75 15.79
N ASP A 130 -14.56 -26.01 15.69
CA ASP A 130 -15.51 -27.13 15.53
C ASP A 130 -16.53 -27.18 16.68
N ALA A 131 -16.10 -26.78 17.89
CA ALA A 131 -16.95 -26.72 19.08
C ALA A 131 -18.01 -25.61 19.00
N GLU A 132 -17.67 -24.43 18.46
CA GLU A 132 -18.63 -23.33 18.29
C GLU A 132 -19.69 -23.64 17.23
N LEU A 133 -19.34 -24.37 16.17
CA LEU A 133 -20.28 -24.73 15.11
C LEU A 133 -21.43 -25.61 15.59
N LEU A 134 -21.15 -26.48 16.57
CA LEU A 134 -22.12 -27.39 17.19
C LEU A 134 -22.71 -26.85 18.49
N SER A 135 -22.31 -25.64 18.90
CA SER A 135 -22.82 -25.00 20.12
C SER A 135 -24.32 -24.70 20.03
N GLY A 136 -25.03 -24.83 21.15
CA GLY A 136 -26.47 -24.59 21.24
C GLY A 136 -27.38 -25.70 20.67
N LEU A 137 -26.82 -26.79 20.15
CA LEU A 137 -27.56 -27.98 19.70
C LEU A 137 -27.61 -29.05 20.80
N SER A 138 -28.73 -29.75 20.89
CA SER A 138 -28.86 -30.94 21.75
C SER A 138 -28.00 -32.11 21.22
N PRO A 139 -27.61 -33.07 22.07
CA PRO A 139 -26.80 -34.21 21.63
C PRO A 139 -27.45 -35.05 20.51
N ALA A 140 -28.79 -35.12 20.48
CA ALA A 140 -29.53 -35.80 19.43
C ALA A 140 -29.46 -35.06 18.09
N GLU A 141 -29.56 -33.73 18.12
CA GLU A 141 -29.39 -32.86 16.94
C GLU A 141 -27.97 -32.93 16.39
N GLN A 142 -26.95 -32.91 17.26
CA GLN A 142 -25.55 -33.04 16.85
C GLN A 142 -25.31 -34.38 16.12
N LYS A 143 -25.76 -35.50 16.70
CA LYS A 143 -25.66 -36.83 16.05
C LYS A 143 -26.38 -36.86 14.71
N TYR A 144 -27.56 -36.25 14.61
CA TYR A 144 -28.29 -36.19 13.35
C TYR A 144 -27.55 -35.38 12.28
N ILE A 145 -27.03 -34.21 12.63
CA ILE A 145 -26.31 -33.33 11.71
C ILE A 145 -25.00 -33.97 11.21
N VAL A 146 -24.29 -34.68 12.09
CA VAL A 146 -23.07 -35.42 11.73
C VAL A 146 -23.41 -36.62 10.85
N SER A 147 -24.38 -37.46 11.24
CA SER A 147 -24.75 -38.65 10.46
C SER A 147 -25.37 -38.35 9.09
N THR A 148 -25.94 -37.16 8.90
CA THR A 148 -26.49 -36.71 7.62
C THR A 148 -25.46 -36.03 6.71
N GLY A 149 -24.21 -35.88 7.16
CA GLY A 149 -23.14 -35.21 6.39
C GLY A 149 -23.33 -33.69 6.27
N LEU A 150 -24.27 -33.09 7.00
CA LEU A 150 -24.52 -31.65 6.97
C LEU A 150 -23.37 -30.85 7.58
N TYR A 151 -22.74 -31.41 8.62
CA TYR A 151 -21.57 -30.82 9.25
C TYR A 151 -20.37 -30.80 8.29
N ASP A 152 -20.07 -31.93 7.64
CA ASP A 152 -18.95 -32.05 6.72
C ASP A 152 -19.12 -31.12 5.52
N TRP A 153 -20.33 -31.07 4.93
CA TRP A 153 -20.66 -30.12 3.87
C TRP A 153 -20.36 -28.66 4.26
N TYR A 154 -20.79 -28.24 5.45
CA TYR A 154 -20.57 -26.86 5.89
C TYR A 154 -19.07 -26.59 6.12
N LYS A 155 -18.36 -27.56 6.71
CA LYS A 155 -16.92 -27.47 6.97
C LYS A 155 -16.14 -27.34 5.67
N GLU A 156 -16.40 -28.20 4.69
CA GLU A 156 -15.76 -28.15 3.37
C GLU A 156 -16.02 -26.83 2.65
N GLU A 157 -17.27 -26.37 2.59
CA GLU A 157 -17.61 -25.12 1.93
C GLU A 157 -17.00 -23.90 2.64
N SER A 158 -16.94 -23.93 3.98
CA SER A 158 -16.28 -22.89 4.77
C SER A 158 -14.77 -22.86 4.53
N ASN A 159 -14.12 -24.03 4.47
CA ASN A 159 -12.68 -24.14 4.19
C ASN A 159 -12.35 -23.67 2.77
N SER A 160 -13.13 -24.07 1.77
CA SER A 160 -13.01 -23.59 0.38
C SER A 160 -13.12 -22.06 0.30
N LEU A 161 -14.07 -21.47 1.03
CA LEU A 161 -14.23 -20.02 1.05
C LEU A 161 -13.07 -19.31 1.77
N LEU A 162 -12.55 -19.91 2.85
CA LEU A 162 -11.38 -19.42 3.57
C LEU A 162 -10.12 -19.47 2.70
N GLU A 163 -9.88 -20.57 1.97
CA GLU A 163 -8.75 -20.71 1.05
C GLU A 163 -8.79 -19.64 -0.05
N ARG A 164 -9.96 -19.46 -0.68
CA ARG A 164 -10.16 -18.41 -1.69
C ARG A 164 -9.92 -17.01 -1.11
N LEU A 165 -10.37 -16.77 0.12
CA LEU A 165 -10.12 -15.50 0.82
C LEU A 165 -8.63 -15.28 1.08
N GLN A 166 -7.91 -16.30 1.55
CA GLN A 166 -6.47 -16.23 1.78
C GLN A 166 -5.70 -16.01 0.47
N LEU A 167 -6.12 -16.67 -0.61
CA LEU A 167 -5.55 -16.47 -1.94
C LEU A 167 -5.74 -15.02 -2.41
N ALA A 168 -6.96 -14.47 -2.29
CA ALA A 168 -7.22 -13.07 -2.62
C ALA A 168 -6.41 -12.09 -1.77
N ARG A 169 -6.09 -12.44 -0.51
CA ARG A 169 -5.27 -11.62 0.38
C ARG A 169 -3.78 -11.65 0.02
N ASN A 170 -3.27 -12.81 -0.38
CA ASN A 170 -1.83 -13.00 -0.58
C ASN A 170 -1.37 -12.75 -2.02
N THR A 171 -2.30 -12.74 -2.98
CA THR A 171 -1.99 -12.50 -4.39
C THR A 171 -1.69 -11.04 -4.68
N ASN A 172 -0.74 -10.80 -5.59
CA ASN A 172 -0.42 -9.47 -6.07
C ASN A 172 -1.45 -9.04 -7.12
N VAL A 173 -2.47 -8.33 -6.65
CA VAL A 173 -3.55 -7.78 -7.47
C VAL A 173 -3.83 -6.36 -7.00
N ASP A 174 -4.34 -5.53 -7.91
CA ASP A 174 -4.79 -4.18 -7.57
C ASP A 174 -5.74 -4.19 -6.37
N ARG A 175 -5.59 -3.19 -5.51
CA ARG A 175 -6.39 -3.03 -4.29
C ARG A 175 -7.88 -3.02 -4.58
N GLY A 176 -8.34 -2.35 -5.63
CA GLY A 176 -9.76 -2.30 -6.00
C GLY A 176 -10.31 -3.67 -6.35
N SER A 177 -9.56 -4.43 -7.15
CA SER A 177 -9.90 -5.82 -7.51
C SER A 177 -9.99 -6.71 -6.27
N ARG A 178 -9.08 -6.54 -5.31
CA ARG A 178 -9.07 -7.26 -4.03
C ARG A 178 -10.32 -6.97 -3.19
N ILE A 179 -10.71 -5.69 -3.10
CA ILE A 179 -11.92 -5.28 -2.36
C ILE A 179 -13.18 -5.89 -2.97
N ILE A 180 -13.27 -5.92 -4.30
CA ILE A 180 -14.39 -6.56 -5.00
C ILE A 180 -14.42 -8.07 -4.69
N ALA A 181 -13.26 -8.73 -4.67
CA ALA A 181 -13.16 -10.14 -4.30
C ALA A 181 -13.67 -10.38 -2.86
N TYR A 182 -13.25 -9.55 -1.90
CA TYR A 182 -13.76 -9.63 -0.52
C TYR A 182 -15.27 -9.48 -0.45
N HIS A 183 -15.84 -8.53 -1.19
CA HIS A 183 -17.28 -8.30 -1.19
C HIS A 183 -18.05 -9.51 -1.74
N ARG A 184 -17.56 -10.13 -2.82
CA ARG A 184 -18.15 -11.35 -3.38
C ARG A 184 -18.09 -12.51 -2.40
N MET A 185 -16.92 -12.76 -1.82
CA MET A 185 -16.72 -13.80 -0.80
C MET A 185 -17.58 -13.56 0.44
N LEU A 186 -17.79 -12.30 0.82
CA LEU A 186 -18.65 -11.95 1.95
C LEU A 186 -20.12 -12.27 1.66
N SER A 187 -20.58 -12.00 0.43
CA SER A 187 -21.92 -12.38 -0.01
C SER A 187 -22.11 -13.90 0.03
N GLU A 188 -21.12 -14.65 -0.46
CA GLU A 188 -21.10 -16.12 -0.40
C GLU A 188 -21.11 -16.61 1.05
N TYR A 189 -20.28 -16.04 1.93
CA TYR A 189 -20.23 -16.40 3.34
C TYR A 189 -21.57 -16.16 4.05
N ARG A 190 -22.23 -15.03 3.78
CA ARG A 190 -23.56 -14.74 4.34
C ARG A 190 -24.60 -15.76 3.87
N LYS A 191 -24.56 -16.16 2.60
CA LYS A 191 -25.43 -17.21 2.06
C LYS A 191 -25.16 -18.56 2.71
N LEU A 192 -23.89 -18.93 2.87
CA LEU A 192 -23.47 -20.16 3.53
C LEU A 192 -23.97 -20.21 4.98
N ARG A 193 -23.75 -19.12 5.74
CA ARG A 193 -24.20 -19.00 7.13
C ARG A 193 -25.72 -19.09 7.24
N ALA A 194 -26.46 -18.39 6.38
CA ALA A 194 -27.92 -18.47 6.36
C ALA A 194 -28.40 -19.90 6.01
N GLY A 195 -27.73 -20.56 5.07
CA GLY A 195 -28.01 -21.96 4.72
C GLY A 195 -27.77 -22.92 5.89
N TRP A 196 -26.68 -22.70 6.65
CA TRP A 196 -26.38 -23.46 7.86
C TRP A 196 -27.44 -23.31 8.94
N GLU A 197 -27.82 -22.08 9.28
CA GLU A 197 -28.87 -21.82 10.28
C GLU A 197 -30.22 -22.43 9.86
N MET A 198 -30.55 -22.35 8.57
CA MET A 198 -31.75 -22.98 8.04
C MET A 198 -31.70 -24.51 8.18
N LYS A 199 -30.57 -25.15 7.86
CA LYS A 199 -30.38 -26.60 8.00
C LYS A 199 -30.46 -27.03 9.47
N LYS A 200 -29.86 -26.28 10.39
CA LYS A 200 -29.99 -26.51 11.85
C LYS A 200 -31.44 -26.43 12.32
N SER A 201 -32.16 -25.37 11.93
CA SER A 201 -33.58 -25.20 12.27
C SER A 201 -34.44 -26.34 11.74
N LYS A 202 -34.21 -26.78 10.49
CA LYS A 202 -34.90 -27.93 9.88
C LYS A 202 -34.58 -29.25 10.59
N ALA A 203 -33.32 -29.47 10.99
CA ALA A 203 -32.94 -30.65 11.77
C ALA A 203 -33.69 -30.70 13.11
N LYS A 204 -33.76 -29.56 13.80
CA LYS A 204 -34.50 -29.42 15.06
C LYS A 204 -35.99 -29.70 14.90
N THR A 205 -36.65 -29.10 13.91
CA THR A 205 -38.09 -29.33 13.66
C THR A 205 -38.37 -30.79 13.29
N TYR A 206 -37.53 -31.39 12.45
CA TYR A 206 -37.64 -32.79 12.08
C TYR A 206 -37.52 -33.72 13.30
N LEU A 207 -36.52 -33.52 14.16
CA LEU A 207 -36.34 -34.33 15.36
C LEU A 207 -37.48 -34.16 16.36
N ASN A 208 -38.01 -32.94 16.50
CA ASN A 208 -39.20 -32.69 17.32
C ASN A 208 -40.41 -33.47 16.79
N ILE A 209 -40.70 -33.38 15.49
CA ILE A 209 -41.82 -34.11 14.85
C ILE A 209 -41.63 -35.63 14.97
N LYS A 210 -40.40 -36.12 14.77
CA LYS A 210 -40.08 -37.54 14.95
C LYS A 210 -40.36 -37.99 16.39
N SER A 211 -39.92 -37.21 17.36
CA SER A 211 -40.13 -37.54 18.79
C SER A 211 -41.60 -37.51 19.19
N THR A 212 -42.41 -36.60 18.64
CA THR A 212 -43.86 -36.54 18.92
C THR A 212 -44.60 -37.69 18.24
N ALA A 213 -44.24 -38.02 17.00
CA ALA A 213 -44.80 -39.17 16.28
C ALA A 213 -44.50 -40.50 17.02
N GLU A 214 -43.28 -40.68 17.51
CA GLU A 214 -42.91 -41.85 18.32
C GLU A 214 -43.71 -41.92 19.63
N LYS A 215 -43.93 -40.78 20.32
CA LYS A 215 -44.78 -40.71 21.52
C LYS A 215 -46.23 -41.10 21.22
N ILE A 216 -46.81 -40.65 20.12
CA ILE A 216 -48.19 -41.00 19.71
C ILE A 216 -48.30 -42.49 19.36
N ARG A 217 -47.29 -43.04 18.67
CA ARG A 217 -47.23 -44.47 18.35
C ARG A 217 -47.12 -45.33 19.60
N ASN A 218 -46.30 -44.90 20.56
CA ASN A 218 -46.10 -45.64 21.81
C ASN A 218 -47.27 -45.45 22.79
N SER A 219 -47.99 -44.31 22.77
CA SER A 219 -49.17 -44.10 23.61
C SER A 219 -50.36 -45.00 23.22
N HIS A 220 -50.47 -45.39 21.94
CA HIS A 220 -51.45 -46.39 21.50
C HIS A 220 -51.22 -47.79 22.10
N THR A 221 -50.04 -48.07 22.64
CA THR A 221 -49.74 -49.35 23.33
C THR A 221 -50.00 -49.33 24.84
N ARG A 222 -50.46 -48.21 25.40
CA ARG A 222 -50.72 -48.07 26.85
C ARG A 222 -52.07 -47.44 27.13
N SER A 223 -53.15 -48.02 26.61
CA SER A 223 -54.40 -48.06 27.35
C SER A 223 -54.49 -49.44 28.00
N PRO A 224 -54.51 -49.58 29.34
CA PRO A 224 -55.23 -50.71 29.90
C PRO A 224 -56.67 -50.49 29.44
N VAL A 225 -57.16 -51.33 28.53
CA VAL A 225 -58.59 -51.42 28.24
C VAL A 225 -59.23 -51.91 29.53
N THR A 226 -59.46 -51.00 30.47
CA THR A 226 -60.47 -51.15 31.49
C THR A 226 -61.75 -50.78 30.77
N SER A 227 -62.36 -51.78 30.13
CA SER A 227 -63.71 -51.66 29.61
C SER A 227 -64.62 -51.35 30.80
N LYS A 228 -64.87 -50.08 31.05
CA LYS A 228 -65.89 -49.68 32.03
C LYS A 228 -67.21 -50.13 31.45
N SER A 229 -67.93 -50.99 32.16
CA SER A 229 -69.30 -51.36 31.82
C SER A 229 -70.16 -50.10 31.80
N ASP A 230 -71.16 -50.04 30.91
CA ASP A 230 -72.10 -48.91 30.81
C ASP A 230 -72.74 -48.54 32.16
N ILE A 231 -72.90 -49.53 33.06
CA ILE A 231 -73.37 -49.34 34.43
C ILE A 231 -72.40 -48.49 35.26
N GLN A 232 -71.09 -48.71 35.10
CA GLN A 232 -70.07 -47.90 35.79
C GLN A 232 -70.05 -46.47 35.26
N ILE A 233 -70.31 -46.27 33.97
CA ILE A 233 -70.39 -44.93 33.35
C ILE A 233 -71.64 -44.20 33.86
N ALA A 234 -72.80 -44.86 33.87
CA ALA A 234 -74.04 -44.29 34.36
C ALA A 234 -73.95 -43.89 35.85
N ASN A 235 -73.36 -44.75 36.69
CA ASN A 235 -73.16 -44.45 38.10
C ASN A 235 -72.16 -43.30 38.36
N ASP A 236 -71.13 -43.16 37.52
CA ASP A 236 -70.16 -42.07 37.64
C ASP A 236 -70.75 -40.73 37.20
N ILE A 237 -71.65 -40.75 36.21
CA ILE A 237 -72.45 -39.57 35.79
C ILE A 237 -73.42 -39.19 36.91
N LEU A 238 -74.18 -40.14 37.46
CA LEU A 238 -75.12 -39.88 38.56
C LEU A 238 -74.42 -39.34 39.81
N LYS A 239 -73.21 -39.82 40.13
CA LYS A 239 -72.40 -39.29 41.24
C LYS A 239 -71.89 -37.86 41.00
N LYS A 240 -71.62 -37.49 39.75
CA LYS A 240 -71.12 -36.16 39.37
C LYS A 240 -72.24 -35.15 39.15
N SER A 241 -73.41 -35.60 38.72
CA SER A 241 -74.63 -34.80 38.68
C SER A 241 -75.27 -34.78 40.08
N LYS A 242 -74.77 -33.90 40.95
CA LYS A 242 -75.51 -33.54 42.16
C LYS A 242 -76.83 -32.86 41.74
N LEU A 243 -77.93 -33.58 41.95
CA LEU A 243 -79.21 -33.02 42.40
C LEU A 243 -79.26 -33.22 43.92
#